data_AF-A0A8S0XSW2-F1
#
_entry.id   AF-A0A8S0XSW2-F1
#
_cell.length_a   1.000
_cell.length_b   1.000
_cell.length_c   1.000
_cell.angle_alpha   90.00
_cell.angle_beta   90.00
_cell.angle_gamma   90.00
#
_symmetry.space_group_name_H-M   'P 1'
#
loop_
_entity.id
_entity.type
_entity.pdbx_description
1 polymer ?
#
loop_
_entity_poly.entity_id
_entity_poly.type
_entity_poly.pdbx_seq_one_letter_code
_entity_poly.pdbx_strand_id
1 'polypeptide(L)'
;MNAASMFTYAFHRAELVGAFFNGVFLLALALSIFLQSIERFVHVEEVSTPKLILIIGCIGLGLNVVSAIVIHDHHGHAHNPTFQAESLENEVNSQRDIIHAQHNHRIDPPVSAPQHNLGLVGVLLHLFGDAVNNVGVIIAAIILMQLSSPKRFYADPAVSLAISLIIFGSSIPMTLKSGRILLEASPIHLDLSKVKEDLLSGIRAPQIPDVLSVHDLHVWHLSQSVILGSLHVCVPLGTSLEQWERTERYLQHCFEEYGIKHVTISPEIHRDFQTLTESSEELAGGCRLPSHDDFGCAVSGGDLKKRSVTRTTIIDAA
;
A
#
# COMPACT_ATOMS: atom_id res chain seq x y z
N MET A 1 2.65 0.56 -32.16
CA MET A 1 3.21 0.86 -30.83
C MET A 1 2.48 0.00 -29.81
N ASN A 2 3.18 -0.88 -29.09
CA ASN A 2 2.55 -1.77 -28.10
C ASN A 2 2.00 -0.93 -26.95
N ALA A 3 0.75 -1.15 -26.53
CA ALA A 3 0.12 -0.42 -25.43
C ALA A 3 0.96 -0.43 -24.13
N ALA A 4 1.74 -1.50 -23.91
CA ALA A 4 2.69 -1.62 -22.80
C ALA A 4 3.82 -0.56 -22.81
N SER A 5 4.21 -0.04 -23.99
CA SER A 5 5.23 1.02 -24.08
C SER A 5 4.71 2.42 -23.71
N MET A 6 3.37 2.59 -23.68
CA MET A 6 2.73 3.86 -23.36
C MET A 6 2.45 4.00 -21.85
N PHE A 7 2.48 2.88 -21.11
CA PHE A 7 2.21 2.86 -19.68
C PHE A 7 3.13 1.91 -18.91
N THR A 8 4.15 2.48 -18.27
CA THR A 8 5.16 1.74 -17.48
C THR A 8 4.59 0.99 -16.28
N TYR A 9 3.44 1.44 -15.72
CA TYR A 9 2.81 0.83 -14.55
C TYR A 9 1.29 0.57 -14.68
N ALA A 10 0.68 0.72 -15.86
CA ALA A 10 -0.79 0.80 -15.98
C ALA A 10 -1.54 -0.43 -15.45
N PHE A 11 -1.06 -1.65 -15.72
CA PHE A 11 -1.79 -2.86 -15.35
C PHE A 11 -1.93 -3.01 -13.83
N HIS A 12 -0.96 -2.52 -13.05
CA HIS A 12 -1.03 -2.52 -11.59
C HIS A 12 -2.07 -1.52 -11.04
N ARG A 13 -2.26 -0.37 -11.71
CA ARG A 13 -3.23 0.64 -11.29
C ARG A 13 -4.64 0.36 -11.80
N ALA A 14 -4.77 -0.29 -12.97
CA ALA A 14 -6.07 -0.61 -13.57
C ALA A 14 -6.94 -1.47 -12.65
N GLU A 15 -6.35 -2.45 -11.96
CA GLU A 15 -7.03 -3.27 -10.96
C GLU A 15 -7.63 -2.43 -9.82
N LEU A 16 -6.86 -1.47 -9.30
CA LEU A 16 -7.28 -0.58 -8.22
C LEU A 16 -8.38 0.38 -8.65
N VAL A 17 -8.28 0.92 -9.87
CA VAL A 17 -9.32 1.77 -10.46
C VAL A 17 -10.62 0.98 -10.60
N GLY A 18 -10.55 -0.25 -11.13
CA GLY A 18 -11.70 -1.15 -11.22
C GLY A 18 -12.32 -1.43 -9.85
N ALA A 19 -11.50 -1.77 -8.85
CA ALA A 19 -11.96 -2.02 -7.49
C ALA A 19 -12.62 -0.79 -6.84
N PHE A 20 -12.06 0.40 -7.04
CA PHE A 20 -12.61 1.65 -6.52
C PHE A 20 -14.00 1.94 -7.12
N PHE A 21 -14.14 1.92 -8.44
CA PHE A 21 -15.43 2.16 -9.10
C PHE A 21 -16.46 1.08 -8.77
N ASN A 22 -16.05 -0.20 -8.70
CA ASN A 22 -16.93 -1.27 -8.25
C ASN A 22 -17.48 -1.00 -6.84
N GLY A 23 -16.62 -0.60 -5.90
CA GLY A 23 -17.05 -0.24 -4.55
C GLY A 23 -18.01 0.96 -4.54
N VAL A 24 -17.76 2.00 -5.35
CA VAL A 24 -18.68 3.15 -5.49
C VAL A 24 -20.04 2.73 -6.04
N PHE A 25 -20.09 1.86 -7.06
CA PHE A 25 -21.35 1.35 -7.60
C PHE A 25 -22.11 0.50 -6.57
N LEU A 26 -21.41 -0.36 -5.82
CA LEU A 26 -22.02 -1.12 -4.74
C LEU A 26 -22.59 -0.22 -3.64
N LEU A 27 -21.91 0.87 -3.28
CA LEU A 27 -22.43 1.85 -2.32
C LEU A 27 -23.69 2.57 -2.83
N ALA A 28 -23.72 2.94 -4.11
CA ALA A 28 -24.90 3.55 -4.72
C ALA A 28 -26.09 2.58 -4.75
N LEU A 29 -25.84 1.31 -5.10
CA LEU A 29 -26.86 0.25 -5.06
C LEU A 29 -27.34 -0.01 -3.64
N ALA A 30 -26.42 -0.10 -2.67
CA ALA A 30 -26.76 -0.29 -1.26
C ALA A 30 -27.62 0.86 -0.72
N LEU A 31 -27.29 2.11 -1.06
CA LEU A 31 -28.10 3.27 -0.69
C LEU A 31 -29.50 3.20 -1.30
N SER A 32 -29.61 2.82 -2.57
CA SER A 32 -30.90 2.63 -3.23
C SER A 32 -31.75 1.56 -2.52
N ILE A 33 -31.18 0.38 -2.27
CA ILE A 33 -31.86 -0.73 -1.57
C ILE A 33 -32.26 -0.31 -0.15
N PHE A 34 -31.37 0.37 0.57
CA PHE A 34 -31.63 0.87 1.92
C PHE A 34 -32.85 1.79 1.94
N LEU A 35 -32.88 2.80 1.06
CA LEU A 35 -34.00 3.74 0.96
C LEU A 35 -35.31 3.03 0.55
N GLN A 36 -35.26 2.16 -0.47
CA GLN A 36 -36.42 1.36 -0.90
C GLN A 36 -36.94 0.45 0.23
N SER A 37 -36.05 -0.14 1.03
CA SER A 37 -36.45 -1.00 2.15
C SER A 37 -37.18 -0.22 3.25
N ILE A 38 -36.71 1.00 3.57
CA ILE A 38 -37.37 1.88 4.55
C ILE A 38 -38.74 2.34 4.03
N GLU A 39 -38.84 2.70 2.75
CA GLU A 39 -40.11 3.09 2.15
C GLU A 39 -41.15 1.95 2.25
N ARG A 40 -40.74 0.71 1.94
CA ARG A 40 -41.60 -0.48 2.06
C ARG A 40 -42.00 -0.83 3.49
N PHE A 41 -41.22 -0.41 4.49
CA PHE A 41 -41.63 -0.53 5.90
C PHE A 41 -42.78 0.39 6.27
N VAL A 42 -42.87 1.56 5.64
CA VAL A 42 -43.93 2.55 5.92
C VAL A 42 -45.15 2.29 5.03
N HIS A 43 -44.93 2.02 3.74
CA HIS A 43 -45.96 1.72 2.76
C HIS A 43 -45.85 0.26 2.33
N VAL A 44 -46.51 -0.62 3.08
CA VAL A 44 -46.51 -2.06 2.79
C VAL A 44 -47.20 -2.30 1.45
N GLU A 45 -46.42 -2.70 0.44
CA GLU A 45 -46.91 -3.12 -0.87
C GLU A 45 -47.12 -4.64 -0.89
N GLU A 46 -48.26 -5.08 -1.41
CA GLU A 46 -48.55 -6.50 -1.52
C GLU A 46 -47.75 -7.12 -2.67
N VAL A 47 -46.86 -8.06 -2.33
CA VAL A 47 -46.07 -8.81 -3.31
C VAL A 47 -46.98 -9.78 -4.07
N SER A 48 -47.23 -9.49 -5.34
CA SER A 48 -48.13 -10.28 -6.22
C SER A 48 -47.53 -11.62 -6.67
N THR A 49 -46.21 -11.75 -6.73
CA THR A 49 -45.52 -12.94 -7.29
C THR A 49 -44.33 -13.42 -6.44
N PRO A 50 -44.55 -13.90 -5.20
CA PRO A 50 -43.46 -14.36 -4.33
C PRO A 50 -42.69 -15.57 -4.88
N LYS A 51 -43.30 -16.35 -5.80
CA LYS A 51 -42.63 -17.45 -6.51
C LYS A 51 -41.46 -16.96 -7.38
N LEU A 52 -41.55 -15.77 -7.96
CA LEU A 52 -40.50 -15.22 -8.82
C LEU A 52 -39.28 -14.81 -7.99
N ILE A 53 -39.51 -14.19 -6.82
CA ILE A 53 -38.47 -13.84 -5.86
C ILE A 53 -37.71 -15.10 -5.40
N LEU A 54 -38.43 -16.19 -5.13
CA LEU A 54 -37.82 -17.48 -4.79
C LEU A 54 -36.92 -18.01 -5.92
N ILE A 55 -37.38 -17.95 -7.17
CA ILE A 55 -36.59 -18.40 -8.34
C ILE A 55 -35.31 -17.56 -8.47
N ILE A 56 -35.42 -16.23 -8.37
CA ILE A 56 -34.24 -15.33 -8.43
C ILE A 56 -33.26 -15.67 -7.30
N GLY A 57 -33.74 -15.86 -6.08
CA GLY A 57 -32.89 -16.24 -4.94
C GLY A 57 -32.16 -17.57 -5.18
N CYS A 58 -32.84 -18.59 -5.71
CA CYS A 58 -32.25 -19.87 -6.06
C CYS A 58 -31.22 -19.76 -7.19
N ILE A 59 -31.50 -18.96 -8.23
CA ILE A 59 -30.55 -18.70 -9.32
C ILE A 59 -29.30 -18.02 -8.77
N GLY A 60 -29.47 -16.97 -7.95
CA GLY A 60 -28.35 -16.28 -7.31
C GLY A 60 -27.50 -17.22 -6.46
N LEU A 61 -28.13 -18.07 -5.64
CA LEU A 61 -27.41 -19.05 -4.83
C LEU A 61 -26.65 -20.07 -5.71
N GLY A 62 -27.27 -20.53 -6.80
CA GLY A 62 -26.64 -21.42 -7.78
C GLY A 62 -25.42 -20.80 -8.44
N LEU A 63 -25.50 -19.52 -8.83
CA LEU A 63 -24.36 -18.78 -9.40
C LEU A 63 -23.21 -18.65 -8.38
N ASN A 64 -23.51 -18.35 -7.11
CA ASN A 64 -22.47 -18.30 -6.07
C ASN A 64 -21.78 -19.66 -5.86
N VAL A 65 -22.53 -20.76 -5.91
CA VAL A 65 -21.96 -22.12 -5.81
C VAL A 65 -21.06 -22.42 -7.01
N VAL A 66 -21.49 -22.08 -8.22
CA VAL A 66 -20.66 -22.24 -9.44
C VAL A 66 -19.38 -21.41 -9.32
N SER A 67 -19.47 -20.14 -8.90
CA SER A 67 -18.30 -19.29 -8.65
C SER A 67 -17.34 -19.90 -7.64
N ALA A 68 -17.85 -20.44 -6.53
CA ALA A 68 -17.03 -21.09 -5.51
C ALA A 68 -16.31 -22.35 -6.05
N ILE A 69 -16.99 -23.16 -6.86
CA ILE A 69 -16.38 -24.36 -7.49
C ILE A 69 -15.29 -23.95 -8.48
N VAL A 70 -15.54 -22.96 -9.34
CA VAL A 70 -14.55 -22.47 -10.31
C VAL A 70 -13.29 -21.95 -9.61
N ILE A 71 -13.45 -21.26 -8.49
CA ILE A 71 -12.32 -20.77 -7.68
C ILE A 71 -11.55 -21.94 -7.02
N HIS A 72 -12.24 -23.01 -6.65
CA HIS A 72 -11.61 -24.20 -6.08
C HIS A 72 -10.84 -25.03 -7.12
N ASP A 73 -11.35 -25.14 -8.35
CA ASP A 73 -10.82 -26.02 -9.40
C ASP A 73 -9.45 -25.57 -9.96
N HIS A 74 -9.08 -24.29 -9.79
CA HIS A 74 -7.77 -23.77 -10.22
C HIS A 74 -6.61 -24.09 -9.24
N HIS A 75 -6.84 -24.87 -8.18
CA HIS A 75 -5.83 -25.20 -7.18
C HIS A 75 -5.55 -26.70 -6.98
N GLY A 76 -6.10 -27.57 -7.83
CA GLY A 76 -5.63 -28.95 -7.96
C GLY A 76 -4.53 -29.04 -9.02
N HIS A 77 -3.28 -29.27 -8.61
CA HIS A 77 -2.08 -29.49 -9.44
C HIS A 77 -1.20 -28.25 -9.73
N ALA A 78 -0.48 -27.78 -8.72
CA ALA A 78 0.82 -27.16 -8.93
C ALA A 78 1.87 -27.89 -8.07
N HIS A 79 2.92 -28.34 -8.74
CA HIS A 79 4.00 -29.17 -8.21
C HIS A 79 4.75 -28.50 -7.05
N ASN A 80 5.05 -29.25 -6.00
CA ASN A 80 6.21 -28.99 -5.15
C ASN A 80 7.47 -29.35 -5.96
N PRO A 81 8.35 -28.40 -6.36
CA PRO A 81 9.73 -28.77 -6.56
C PRO A 81 10.35 -28.83 -5.16
N THR A 82 10.58 -30.05 -4.69
CA THR A 82 11.55 -30.32 -3.63
C THR A 82 12.91 -29.88 -4.15
N PHE A 83 13.27 -28.60 -3.98
CA PHE A 83 14.67 -28.20 -4.02
C PHE A 83 15.26 -28.52 -2.65
N GLN A 84 15.92 -29.68 -2.56
CA GLN A 84 17.01 -29.85 -1.61
C GLN A 84 18.11 -28.85 -2.00
N ALA A 85 18.10 -27.68 -1.36
CA ALA A 85 19.31 -26.89 -1.25
C ALA A 85 20.11 -27.49 -0.10
N GLU A 86 21.11 -28.31 -0.44
CA GLU A 86 22.18 -28.65 0.48
C GLU A 86 22.79 -27.36 1.05
N SER A 87 22.90 -27.35 2.37
CA SER A 87 23.56 -26.34 3.18
C SER A 87 25.04 -26.21 2.78
N LEU A 88 25.34 -25.19 1.99
CA LEU A 88 26.68 -24.58 1.89
C LEU A 88 26.55 -23.06 2.09
N GLU A 89 26.03 -22.65 3.25
CA GLU A 89 26.14 -21.28 3.74
C GLU A 89 26.87 -21.29 5.07
N ASN A 90 28.20 -21.33 5.01
CA ASN A 90 29.06 -20.89 6.10
C ASN A 90 30.08 -19.92 5.49
N GLU A 91 30.27 -18.78 6.17
CA GLU A 91 31.29 -17.72 5.96
C GLU A 91 30.91 -16.39 5.28
N VAL A 92 29.65 -16.10 4.91
CA VAL A 92 29.28 -14.74 4.41
C VAL A 92 28.20 -14.02 5.25
N ASN A 93 27.82 -14.56 6.41
CA ASN A 93 26.77 -13.95 7.25
C ASN A 93 27.32 -13.00 8.35
N SER A 94 28.62 -13.05 8.66
CA SER A 94 29.19 -12.28 9.78
C SER A 94 29.32 -10.76 9.54
N GLN A 95 29.20 -10.31 8.28
CA GLN A 95 29.43 -8.90 7.92
C GLN A 95 28.13 -8.12 7.65
N ARG A 96 27.02 -8.81 7.31
CA ARG A 96 25.69 -8.22 7.16
C ARG A 96 25.08 -7.81 8.52
N ASP A 97 25.36 -8.59 9.57
CA ASP A 97 24.76 -8.38 10.89
C ASP A 97 25.22 -7.11 11.61
N ILE A 98 26.44 -6.61 11.34
CA ILE A 98 27.02 -5.49 12.10
C ILE A 98 26.40 -4.14 11.69
N ILE A 99 26.03 -3.98 10.42
CA ILE A 99 25.52 -2.70 9.89
C ILE A 99 24.03 -2.51 10.24
N HIS A 100 23.28 -3.60 10.43
CA HIS A 100 21.83 -3.57 10.73
C HIS A 100 21.49 -3.86 12.21
N ALA A 101 22.50 -4.00 13.08
CA ALA A 101 22.28 -4.28 14.51
C ALA A 101 21.57 -3.15 15.28
N GLN A 102 21.60 -1.92 14.75
CA GLN A 102 21.11 -0.71 15.43
C GLN A 102 19.85 -0.12 14.80
N HIS A 103 19.17 -0.85 13.91
CA HIS A 103 18.04 -0.33 13.14
C HIS A 103 16.69 -0.85 13.65
N ASN A 104 15.67 0.01 13.61
CA ASN A 104 14.33 -0.26 14.11
C ASN A 104 13.63 -1.43 13.39
N HIS A 105 13.92 -1.67 12.10
CA HIS A 105 13.36 -2.80 11.35
C HIS A 105 13.81 -4.18 11.85
N ARG A 106 14.83 -4.27 12.71
CA ARG A 106 15.20 -5.53 13.40
C ARG A 106 14.44 -5.71 14.73
N ILE A 107 14.01 -4.61 15.33
CA ILE A 107 13.32 -4.58 16.63
C ILE A 107 11.82 -4.84 16.42
N ASP A 108 11.24 -4.22 15.39
CA ASP A 108 9.86 -4.41 14.94
C ASP A 108 9.87 -4.74 13.43
N PRO A 109 10.20 -5.97 13.01
CA PRO A 109 10.21 -6.31 11.59
C PRO A 109 8.83 -6.06 10.98
N PRO A 110 8.73 -5.44 9.79
CA PRO A 110 7.46 -5.31 9.11
C PRO A 110 6.89 -6.71 8.92
N VAL A 111 5.65 -6.90 9.38
CA VAL A 111 4.96 -8.19 9.27
C VAL A 111 4.80 -8.50 7.78
N SER A 112 5.75 -9.24 7.23
CA SER A 112 5.68 -9.82 5.90
C SER A 112 4.68 -10.98 5.99
N ALA A 113 3.40 -10.63 6.03
CA ALA A 113 2.34 -11.61 6.00
C ALA A 113 2.52 -12.44 4.73
N PRO A 114 2.62 -13.79 4.83
CA PRO A 114 2.80 -14.64 3.67
C PRO A 114 1.69 -14.34 2.65
N GLN A 115 2.11 -13.95 1.45
CA GLN A 115 1.24 -13.40 0.40
C GLN A 115 0.37 -14.45 -0.30
N HIS A 116 0.19 -15.60 0.33
CA HIS A 116 -0.68 -16.66 -0.12
C HIS A 116 -1.81 -16.86 0.89
N ASN A 117 -3.03 -16.93 0.36
CA ASN A 117 -4.33 -17.10 1.03
C ASN A 117 -5.10 -15.83 1.43
N LEU A 118 -4.51 -14.64 1.61
CA LEU A 118 -5.32 -13.46 2.00
C LEU A 118 -6.29 -12.99 0.91
N GLY A 119 -5.83 -12.93 -0.35
CA GLY A 119 -6.69 -12.60 -1.49
C GLY A 119 -7.81 -13.62 -1.68
N LEU A 120 -7.48 -14.92 -1.58
CA LEU A 120 -8.45 -16.01 -1.66
C LEU A 120 -9.44 -16.01 -0.50
N VAL A 121 -8.98 -15.77 0.74
CA VAL A 121 -9.83 -15.61 1.92
C VAL A 121 -10.75 -14.41 1.74
N GLY A 122 -10.27 -13.31 1.16
CA GLY A 122 -11.09 -12.16 0.80
C GLY A 122 -12.19 -12.50 -0.20
N VAL A 123 -11.85 -13.21 -1.27
CA VAL A 123 -12.81 -13.69 -2.28
C VAL A 123 -13.82 -14.67 -1.68
N LEU A 124 -13.37 -15.63 -0.86
CA LEU A 124 -14.22 -16.63 -0.21
C LEU A 124 -15.19 -15.98 0.79
N LEU A 125 -14.70 -15.03 1.60
CA LEU A 125 -15.52 -14.30 2.56
C LEU A 125 -16.57 -13.45 1.83
N HIS A 126 -16.23 -12.89 0.67
CA HIS A 126 -17.18 -12.17 -0.18
C HIS A 126 -18.29 -13.10 -0.72
N LEU A 127 -17.91 -14.24 -1.31
CA LEU A 127 -18.87 -15.25 -1.81
C LEU A 127 -19.78 -15.78 -0.70
N PHE A 128 -19.24 -15.96 0.51
CA PHE A 128 -20.03 -16.36 1.66
C PHE A 128 -21.07 -15.28 2.02
N GLY A 129 -20.68 -14.00 1.98
CA GLY A 129 -21.60 -12.88 2.15
C GLY A 129 -22.74 -12.89 1.12
N ASP A 130 -22.42 -13.11 -0.15
CA ASP A 130 -23.43 -13.19 -1.22
C ASP A 130 -24.37 -14.39 -1.03
N ALA A 131 -23.84 -15.53 -0.58
CA ALA A 131 -24.66 -16.71 -0.27
C ALA A 131 -25.63 -16.44 0.89
N VAL A 132 -25.17 -15.78 1.96
CA VAL A 132 -26.03 -15.37 3.09
C VAL A 132 -27.14 -14.43 2.61
N ASN A 133 -26.83 -13.48 1.74
CA ASN A 133 -27.83 -12.56 1.16
C ASN A 133 -28.90 -13.33 0.37
N ASN A 134 -28.50 -14.26 -0.50
CA ASN A 134 -29.43 -15.08 -1.29
C ASN A 134 -30.29 -15.99 -0.42
N VAL A 135 -29.72 -16.58 0.64
CA VAL A 135 -30.48 -17.37 1.63
C VAL A 135 -31.51 -16.50 2.34
N GLY A 136 -31.15 -15.27 2.73
CA GLY A 136 -32.10 -14.30 3.31
C GLY A 136 -33.29 -14.05 2.39
N VAL A 137 -33.05 -13.80 1.09
CA VAL A 137 -34.11 -13.57 0.09
C VAL A 137 -35.00 -14.80 -0.08
N ILE A 138 -34.42 -16.01 -0.12
CA ILE A 138 -35.18 -17.27 -0.19
C ILE A 138 -36.08 -17.43 1.04
N ILE A 139 -35.55 -17.17 2.24
CA ILE A 139 -36.33 -17.24 3.49
C ILE A 139 -37.48 -16.23 3.46
N ALA A 140 -37.25 -14.99 3.03
CA ALA A 140 -38.29 -13.98 2.88
C ALA A 140 -39.40 -14.45 1.92
N ALA A 141 -39.04 -15.02 0.76
CA ALA A 141 -39.99 -15.54 -0.20
C ALA A 141 -40.83 -16.71 0.35
N ILE A 142 -40.21 -17.63 1.10
CA ILE A 142 -40.91 -18.73 1.76
C ILE A 142 -41.90 -18.21 2.80
N ILE A 143 -41.51 -17.21 3.61
CA ILE A 143 -42.39 -16.58 4.61
C ILE A 143 -43.60 -15.94 3.91
N LEU A 144 -43.39 -15.24 2.79
CA LEU A 144 -44.47 -14.64 2.00
C LEU A 144 -45.46 -15.69 1.45
N MET A 145 -44.96 -16.87 1.09
CA MET A 145 -45.77 -17.95 0.52
C MET A 145 -46.54 -18.76 1.57
N GLN A 146 -45.88 -19.14 2.67
CA GLN A 146 -46.40 -20.08 3.66
C GLN A 146 -47.29 -19.41 4.70
N LEU A 147 -46.99 -18.16 5.06
CA LEU A 147 -47.69 -17.47 6.12
C LEU A 147 -48.89 -16.70 5.57
N SER A 148 -50.05 -16.82 6.21
CA SER A 148 -51.26 -16.06 5.82
C SER A 148 -51.45 -14.76 6.62
N SER A 149 -50.56 -14.49 7.58
CA SER A 149 -50.62 -13.29 8.42
C SER A 149 -50.24 -12.02 7.63
N PRO A 150 -50.91 -10.87 7.85
CA PRO A 150 -50.56 -9.60 7.18
C PRO A 150 -49.13 -9.13 7.51
N LYS A 151 -48.53 -9.61 8.61
CA LYS A 151 -47.15 -9.26 8.98
C LYS A 151 -46.09 -9.88 8.06
N ARG A 152 -46.43 -10.84 7.21
CA ARG A 152 -45.50 -11.51 6.29
C ARG A 152 -44.81 -10.55 5.32
N PHE A 153 -45.48 -9.45 4.96
CA PHE A 153 -44.96 -8.47 4.01
C PHE A 153 -43.79 -7.65 4.56
N TYR A 154 -43.55 -7.65 5.87
CA TYR A 154 -42.38 -7.03 6.49
C TYR A 154 -41.11 -7.88 6.37
N ALA A 155 -41.20 -9.15 5.98
CA ALA A 155 -40.03 -10.02 5.85
C ALA A 155 -39.07 -9.54 4.75
N ASP A 156 -39.60 -9.12 3.60
CA ASP A 156 -38.81 -8.61 2.47
C ASP A 156 -38.03 -7.31 2.79
N PRO A 157 -38.67 -6.24 3.31
CA PRO A 157 -37.94 -5.02 3.66
C PRO A 157 -36.97 -5.24 4.83
N ALA A 158 -37.27 -6.14 5.78
CA ALA A 158 -36.32 -6.47 6.84
C ALA A 158 -35.05 -7.14 6.32
N VAL A 159 -35.20 -8.10 5.41
CA VAL A 159 -34.07 -8.80 4.79
C VAL A 159 -33.29 -7.84 3.89
N SER A 160 -33.96 -7.03 3.08
CA SER A 160 -33.32 -6.04 2.21
C SER A 160 -32.56 -4.97 3.00
N LEU A 161 -33.11 -4.51 4.13
CA LEU A 161 -32.44 -3.60 5.04
C LEU A 161 -31.15 -4.24 5.60
N ALA A 162 -31.23 -5.49 6.09
CA ALA A 162 -30.07 -6.22 6.58
C ALA A 162 -28.99 -6.39 5.49
N ILE A 163 -29.37 -6.80 4.29
CA ILE A 163 -28.46 -6.94 3.14
C ILE A 163 -27.79 -5.61 2.81
N SER A 164 -28.53 -4.51 2.74
CA SER A 164 -27.96 -3.19 2.44
C SER A 164 -26.92 -2.73 3.47
N LEU A 165 -27.15 -3.01 4.77
CA LEU A 165 -26.18 -2.72 5.83
C LEU A 165 -24.91 -3.57 5.71
N ILE A 166 -25.05 -4.84 5.34
CA ILE A 166 -23.90 -5.72 5.06
C ILE A 166 -23.10 -5.18 3.87
N ILE A 167 -23.76 -4.77 2.78
CA ILE A 167 -23.09 -4.19 1.60
C ILE A 167 -22.37 -2.88 1.96
N PHE A 168 -22.97 -2.01 2.77
CA PHE A 168 -22.28 -0.81 3.27
C PHE A 168 -21.02 -1.17 4.08
N GLY A 169 -21.16 -2.09 5.04
CA GLY A 169 -20.05 -2.52 5.88
C GLY A 169 -18.88 -3.10 5.11
N SER A 170 -19.13 -3.78 3.98
CA SER A 170 -18.08 -4.35 3.13
C SER A 170 -17.54 -3.36 2.09
N SER A 171 -18.40 -2.56 1.47
CA SER A 171 -18.03 -1.69 0.33
C SER A 171 -17.31 -0.42 0.78
N ILE A 172 -17.69 0.19 1.90
CA ILE A 172 -17.03 1.40 2.45
C ILE A 172 -15.52 1.16 2.65
N PRO A 173 -15.06 0.15 3.43
CA PRO A 173 -13.64 -0.05 3.65
C PRO A 173 -12.91 -0.43 2.36
N MET A 174 -13.56 -1.15 1.44
CA MET A 174 -12.98 -1.49 0.13
C MET A 174 -12.73 -0.24 -0.72
N THR A 175 -13.74 0.63 -0.88
CA THR A 175 -13.61 1.89 -1.62
C THR A 175 -12.56 2.81 -1.00
N LEU A 176 -12.54 2.94 0.33
CA LEU A 176 -11.55 3.79 1.00
C LEU A 176 -10.13 3.26 0.87
N LYS A 177 -9.92 1.94 0.97
CA LYS A 177 -8.59 1.31 0.77
C LYS A 177 -8.09 1.51 -0.66
N SER A 178 -8.92 1.22 -1.67
CA SER A 178 -8.56 1.42 -3.07
C SER A 178 -8.32 2.90 -3.38
N GLY A 179 -9.18 3.79 -2.90
CA GLY A 179 -9.04 5.24 -3.07
C GLY A 179 -7.76 5.78 -2.43
N ARG A 180 -7.39 5.28 -1.24
CA ARG A 180 -6.14 5.65 -0.57
C ARG A 180 -4.91 5.30 -1.41
N ILE A 181 -4.89 4.14 -2.06
CA ILE A 181 -3.78 3.74 -2.94
C ILE A 181 -3.76 4.61 -4.21
N LEU A 182 -4.94 4.91 -4.78
CA LEU A 182 -5.05 5.81 -5.94
C LEU A 182 -4.55 7.23 -5.65
N LEU A 183 -4.67 7.69 -4.40
CA LEU A 183 -4.15 8.96 -3.91
C LEU A 183 -2.66 8.90 -3.54
N GLU A 184 -1.95 7.82 -3.88
CA GLU A 184 -0.51 7.65 -3.62
C GLU A 184 -0.14 7.82 -2.14
N ALA A 185 -1.05 7.43 -1.24
CA ALA A 185 -0.80 7.55 0.18
C ALA A 185 0.25 6.54 0.67
N SER A 186 0.98 6.94 1.70
CA SER A 186 1.92 6.07 2.39
C SER A 186 1.24 4.84 3.04
N PRO A 187 1.91 3.67 3.03
CA PRO A 187 1.46 2.46 3.71
C PRO A 187 1.11 2.71 5.19
N ILE A 188 -0.07 2.27 5.62
CA ILE A 188 -0.57 2.52 6.99
C ILE A 188 0.31 1.87 8.07
N HIS A 189 0.97 0.76 7.73
CA HIS A 189 1.82 0.00 8.66
C HIS A 189 3.26 0.51 8.70
N LEU A 190 3.63 1.47 7.83
CA LEU A 190 4.98 1.99 7.74
C LEU A 190 5.07 3.35 8.42
N ASP A 191 5.86 3.43 9.48
CA ASP A 191 6.20 4.70 10.11
C ASP A 191 7.40 5.33 9.38
N LEU A 192 7.13 6.33 8.53
CA LEU A 192 8.19 7.03 7.81
C LEU A 192 9.23 7.67 8.74
N SER A 193 8.86 7.97 9.99
CA SER A 193 9.78 8.56 10.98
C SER A 193 10.85 7.55 11.37
N LYS A 194 10.46 6.29 11.61
CA LYS A 194 11.40 5.19 11.90
C LYS A 194 12.29 4.87 10.70
N VAL A 195 11.72 4.89 9.49
CA VAL A 195 12.50 4.72 8.25
C VAL A 195 13.54 5.83 8.13
N LYS A 196 13.15 7.09 8.33
CA LYS A 196 14.07 8.24 8.30
C LYS A 196 15.16 8.13 9.38
N GLU A 197 14.80 7.73 10.59
CA GLU A 197 15.75 7.52 11.69
C GLU A 197 16.79 6.45 11.34
N ASP A 198 16.34 5.29 10.84
CA ASP A 198 17.22 4.20 10.42
C ASP A 198 18.17 4.62 9.29
N LEU A 199 17.65 5.35 8.30
CA LEU A 199 18.49 5.87 7.21
C LEU A 199 19.56 6.83 7.76
N LEU A 200 19.17 7.74 8.65
CA LEU A 200 20.08 8.72 9.25
C LEU A 200 21.08 8.11 10.23
N SER A 201 20.69 7.10 11.02
CA SER A 201 21.59 6.37 11.92
C SER A 201 22.63 5.59 11.12
N GLY A 202 22.18 4.94 10.06
CA GLY A 202 23.00 4.20 9.12
C GLY A 202 24.05 5.04 8.42
N ILE A 203 23.62 6.15 7.85
CA ILE A 203 24.47 7.13 7.19
C ILE A 203 25.53 7.72 8.13
N ARG A 204 25.22 7.89 9.42
CA ARG A 204 26.18 8.41 10.41
C ARG A 204 27.20 7.36 10.86
N ALA A 205 27.05 6.10 10.44
CA ALA A 205 27.99 5.04 10.79
C ALA A 205 29.36 5.29 10.12
N PRO A 206 30.48 4.94 10.77
CA PRO A 206 31.84 5.16 10.24
C PRO A 206 32.12 4.52 8.88
N GLN A 207 31.24 3.61 8.45
CA GLN A 207 31.40 2.71 7.31
C GLN A 207 30.77 3.30 6.03
N ILE A 208 29.92 4.32 6.17
CA ILE A 208 29.22 5.00 5.08
C ILE A 208 29.73 6.45 5.04
N PRO A 209 30.73 6.74 4.19
CA PRO A 209 31.28 8.07 4.11
C PRO A 209 30.31 9.03 3.41
N ASP A 210 30.28 10.27 3.90
CA ASP A 210 29.97 11.46 3.10
C ASP A 210 28.50 11.65 2.65
N VAL A 211 27.52 11.34 3.49
CA VAL A 211 26.15 11.88 3.31
C VAL A 211 25.90 13.01 4.32
N LEU A 212 25.53 14.17 3.80
CA LEU A 212 25.28 15.39 4.56
C LEU A 212 23.84 15.45 5.09
N SER A 213 22.86 15.09 4.25
CA SER A 213 21.44 15.09 4.61
C SER A 213 20.61 14.21 3.69
N VAL A 214 19.46 13.76 4.20
CA VAL A 214 18.41 13.07 3.42
C VAL A 214 17.11 13.86 3.57
N HIS A 215 16.42 14.11 2.46
CA HIS A 215 15.14 14.82 2.43
C HIS A 215 14.26 14.32 1.28
N ASP A 216 13.05 14.89 1.18
CA ASP A 216 12.07 14.57 0.13
C ASP A 216 11.71 13.07 0.07
N LEU A 217 11.71 12.41 1.23
CA LEU A 217 11.36 11.00 1.37
C LEU A 217 9.86 10.81 1.12
N HIS A 218 9.55 10.19 -0.01
CA HIS A 218 8.21 9.78 -0.37
C HIS A 218 8.14 8.26 -0.44
N VAL A 219 7.14 7.67 0.19
CA VAL A 219 6.85 6.24 0.09
C VAL A 219 5.36 6.09 -0.16
N TRP A 220 4.99 5.33 -1.19
CA TRP A 220 3.59 5.14 -1.59
C TRP A 220 3.33 3.74 -2.12
N HIS A 221 2.05 3.35 -2.11
CA HIS A 221 1.61 2.13 -2.77
C HIS A 221 1.42 2.36 -4.27
N LEU A 222 2.02 1.49 -5.10
CA LEU A 222 1.64 1.37 -6.51
C LEU A 222 0.48 0.39 -6.69
N SER A 223 0.48 -0.68 -5.89
CA SER A 223 -0.56 -1.70 -5.84
C SER A 223 -0.73 -2.19 -4.39
N GLN A 224 -1.61 -3.19 -4.19
CA GLN A 224 -1.74 -3.84 -2.88
C GLN A 224 -0.45 -4.54 -2.41
N SER A 225 0.43 -4.89 -3.34
CA SER A 225 1.63 -5.71 -3.11
C SER A 225 2.95 -5.02 -3.42
N VAL A 226 2.90 -3.87 -4.11
CA VAL A 226 4.08 -3.13 -4.56
C VAL A 226 4.09 -1.77 -3.90
N ILE A 227 5.14 -1.54 -3.11
CA ILE A 227 5.45 -0.25 -2.48
C ILE A 227 6.65 0.33 -3.21
N LEU A 228 6.55 1.61 -3.57
CA LEU A 228 7.62 2.39 -4.18
C LEU A 228 8.10 3.46 -3.20
N GLY A 229 9.36 3.85 -3.34
CA GLY A 229 9.93 4.97 -2.61
C GLY A 229 10.76 5.88 -3.50
N SER A 230 10.92 7.14 -3.07
CA SER A 230 11.91 8.05 -3.61
C SER A 230 12.49 8.91 -2.49
N LEU A 231 13.77 9.22 -2.59
CA LEU A 231 14.44 10.16 -1.68
C LEU A 231 15.57 10.89 -2.37
N HIS A 232 15.93 12.03 -1.81
CA HIS A 232 17.09 12.81 -2.21
C HIS A 232 18.16 12.72 -1.14
N VAL A 233 19.41 12.51 -1.57
CA VAL A 233 20.57 12.29 -0.71
C VAL A 233 21.63 13.32 -1.04
N CYS A 234 21.92 14.21 -0.11
CA CYS A 234 22.91 15.26 -0.27
C CYS A 234 24.31 14.74 0.09
N VAL A 235 25.26 14.87 -0.83
CA VAL A 235 26.66 14.43 -0.70
C VAL A 235 27.61 15.61 -0.93
N PRO A 236 28.82 15.61 -0.35
CA PRO A 236 29.77 16.69 -0.53
C PRO A 236 30.36 16.71 -1.94
N LEU A 237 30.84 17.89 -2.34
CA LEU A 237 31.55 18.08 -3.59
C LEU A 237 32.83 17.22 -3.61
N GLY A 238 32.98 16.40 -4.65
CA GLY A 238 34.13 15.49 -4.81
C GLY A 238 33.86 14.02 -4.45
N THR A 239 32.63 13.66 -4.08
CA THR A 239 32.21 12.27 -3.87
C THR A 239 32.45 11.44 -5.15
N SER A 240 33.20 10.34 -5.03
CA SER A 240 33.47 9.42 -6.14
C SER A 240 32.26 8.52 -6.44
N LEU A 241 32.20 7.97 -7.66
CA LEU A 241 31.15 7.02 -8.04
C LEU A 241 31.16 5.76 -7.15
N GLU A 242 32.34 5.29 -6.71
CA GLU A 242 32.46 4.13 -5.83
C GLU A 242 31.89 4.41 -4.42
N GLN A 243 32.12 5.62 -3.91
CA GLN A 243 31.52 6.05 -2.63
C GLN A 243 30.00 6.14 -2.75
N TRP A 244 29.49 6.73 -3.84
CA TRP A 244 28.06 6.79 -4.11
C TRP A 244 27.43 5.40 -4.21
N GLU A 245 28.03 4.48 -4.97
CA GLU A 245 27.50 3.12 -5.15
C GLU A 245 27.36 2.37 -3.81
N ARG A 246 28.32 2.57 -2.89
CA ARG A 246 28.25 1.98 -1.54
C ARG A 246 27.08 2.55 -0.74
N THR A 247 26.88 3.87 -0.79
CA THR A 247 25.75 4.54 -0.13
C THR A 247 24.42 4.10 -0.73
N GLU A 248 24.31 4.07 -2.06
CA GLU A 248 23.10 3.65 -2.76
C GLU A 248 22.72 2.21 -2.41
N ARG A 249 23.66 1.26 -2.47
CA ARG A 249 23.44 -0.14 -2.08
C ARG A 249 22.97 -0.27 -0.64
N TYR A 250 23.55 0.50 0.27
CA TYR A 250 23.14 0.50 1.66
C TYR A 250 21.69 0.96 1.85
N LEU A 251 21.35 2.09 1.24
CA LEU A 251 20.01 2.66 1.33
C LEU A 251 18.98 1.71 0.70
N GLN A 252 19.26 1.17 -0.48
CA GLN A 252 18.43 0.15 -1.14
C GLN A 252 18.15 -1.03 -0.20
N HIS A 253 19.17 -1.55 0.47
CA HIS A 253 19.01 -2.66 1.40
C HIS A 253 18.16 -2.28 2.62
N CYS A 254 18.37 -1.07 3.18
CA CYS A 254 17.53 -0.58 4.27
C CYS A 254 16.04 -0.47 3.85
N PHE A 255 15.77 0.00 2.64
CA PHE A 255 14.40 0.06 2.11
C PHE A 255 13.78 -1.33 1.88
N GLU A 256 14.57 -2.28 1.39
CA GLU A 256 14.14 -3.65 1.16
C GLU A 256 13.70 -4.35 2.45
N GLU A 257 14.42 -4.12 3.56
CA GLU A 257 14.05 -4.61 4.89
C GLU A 257 12.71 -4.04 5.39
N TYR A 258 12.34 -2.83 4.94
CA TYR A 258 11.03 -2.23 5.18
C TYR A 258 9.94 -2.71 4.19
N GLY A 259 10.27 -3.62 3.26
CA GLY A 259 9.36 -4.14 2.23
C GLY A 259 9.21 -3.20 1.02
N ILE A 260 10.04 -2.17 0.90
CA ILE A 260 10.03 -1.21 -0.22
C ILE A 260 10.95 -1.76 -1.31
N LYS A 261 10.35 -2.44 -2.28
CA LYS A 261 11.09 -3.21 -3.32
C LYS A 261 11.75 -2.34 -4.38
N HIS A 262 11.22 -1.16 -4.63
CA HIS A 262 11.73 -0.25 -5.65
C HIS A 262 11.86 1.14 -5.05
N VAL A 263 13.10 1.63 -4.99
CA VAL A 263 13.41 2.97 -4.52
C VAL A 263 14.23 3.73 -5.57
N THR A 264 13.86 4.97 -5.82
CA THR A 264 14.64 5.90 -6.64
C THR A 264 15.43 6.81 -5.71
N ILE A 265 16.76 6.75 -5.79
CA ILE A 265 17.66 7.54 -4.94
C ILE A 265 18.33 8.60 -5.79
N SER A 266 17.99 9.87 -5.54
CA SER A 266 18.54 11.01 -6.28
C SER A 266 19.76 11.59 -5.54
N PRO A 267 20.98 11.57 -6.11
CA PRO A 267 22.13 12.26 -5.54
C PRO A 267 22.01 13.77 -5.74
N GLU A 268 22.16 14.53 -4.67
CA GLU A 268 22.31 15.99 -4.69
C GLU A 268 23.68 16.40 -4.19
N ILE A 269 24.30 17.38 -4.83
CA ILE A 269 25.63 17.86 -4.42
C ILE A 269 25.45 19.11 -3.58
N HIS A 270 25.97 19.10 -2.35
CA HIS A 270 26.01 20.29 -1.53
C HIS A 270 26.95 21.34 -2.14
N ARG A 271 26.41 22.53 -2.40
CA ARG A 271 27.19 23.69 -2.86
C ARG A 271 27.08 24.78 -1.80
N ASP A 272 28.18 25.07 -1.10
CA ASP A 272 28.23 26.19 -0.16
C ASP A 272 28.10 27.51 -0.93
N PHE A 273 27.00 28.23 -0.73
CA PHE A 273 26.74 29.52 -1.39
C PHE A 273 27.57 30.69 -0.82
N GLN A 274 28.43 30.47 0.18
CA GLN A 274 29.22 31.55 0.79
C GLN A 274 30.43 32.03 -0.04
N THR A 275 30.75 31.36 -1.16
CA THR A 275 31.83 31.78 -2.07
C THR A 275 31.37 32.26 -3.44
N LEU A 276 30.07 32.55 -3.63
CA LEU A 276 29.52 33.11 -4.87
C LEU A 276 29.05 34.56 -4.67
N THR A 277 29.94 35.42 -4.20
CA THR A 277 29.90 36.84 -4.56
C THR A 277 30.75 37.02 -5.81
N GLU A 278 30.15 37.58 -6.86
CA GLU A 278 30.74 37.94 -8.17
C GLU A 278 30.69 36.88 -9.29
N SER A 279 29.49 36.49 -9.69
CA SER A 279 29.07 36.58 -11.11
C SER A 279 27.63 36.14 -11.25
N SER A 280 26.80 37.04 -11.78
CA SER A 280 25.43 36.77 -12.19
C SER A 280 25.36 35.60 -13.18
N GLU A 281 24.21 34.92 -13.16
CA GLU A 281 23.72 33.88 -14.09
C GLU A 281 23.99 32.42 -13.69
N GLU A 282 22.88 31.70 -13.50
CA GLU A 282 22.73 30.24 -13.58
C GLU A 282 23.67 29.36 -12.75
N LEU A 283 23.22 28.88 -11.58
CA LEU A 283 23.38 27.47 -11.15
C LEU A 283 22.70 27.23 -9.78
N ALA A 284 21.37 27.26 -9.75
CA ALA A 284 20.59 26.84 -8.58
C ALA A 284 20.44 25.30 -8.59
N GLY A 285 21.45 24.61 -8.06
CA GLY A 285 21.40 23.19 -7.72
C GLY A 285 20.95 22.97 -6.28
N GLY A 286 19.73 23.36 -5.96
CA GLY A 286 19.03 23.03 -4.73
C GLY A 286 17.56 22.79 -5.08
N CYS A 287 16.87 21.93 -4.34
CA CYS A 287 15.46 21.60 -4.58
C CYS A 287 14.64 22.83 -4.99
N ARG A 288 14.04 22.80 -6.19
CA ARG A 288 13.24 23.92 -6.72
C ARG A 288 11.89 24.09 -6.03
N LEU A 289 11.54 23.21 -5.09
CA LEU A 289 10.28 23.25 -4.36
C LEU A 289 10.56 23.38 -2.86
N PRO A 290 10.39 24.58 -2.28
CA PRO A 290 10.33 24.71 -0.84
C PRO A 290 9.01 24.07 -0.37
N SER A 291 9.06 22.82 0.09
CA SER A 291 8.00 22.25 0.91
C SER A 291 8.16 22.82 2.32
N HIS A 292 7.05 23.31 2.87
CA HIS A 292 6.94 23.89 4.21
C HIS A 292 6.66 22.82 5.28
N ASP A 293 6.71 21.55 4.87
CA ASP A 293 6.39 20.37 5.68
C ASP A 293 7.68 19.80 6.27
N ASP A 294 7.61 18.98 7.34
CA ASP A 294 8.79 18.29 7.94
C ASP A 294 9.54 17.34 6.96
N PHE A 295 9.05 17.25 5.72
CA PHE A 295 9.55 16.47 4.61
C PHE A 295 10.17 17.31 3.47
N GLY A 296 10.09 18.65 3.55
CA GLY A 296 10.60 19.55 2.53
C GLY A 296 12.08 19.91 2.63
N CYS A 297 12.62 20.50 1.57
CA CYS A 297 14.04 20.89 1.46
C CYS A 297 14.43 22.15 2.26
N ALA A 298 13.71 22.48 3.33
CA ALA A 298 14.08 23.57 4.23
C ALA A 298 15.24 23.13 5.13
N VAL A 299 16.46 23.13 4.60
CA VAL A 299 17.67 23.05 5.42
C VAL A 299 17.78 24.37 6.19
N SER A 300 17.16 24.43 7.37
CA SER A 300 17.38 25.53 8.30
C SER A 300 18.83 25.44 8.76
N GLY A 301 19.63 26.48 8.51
CA GLY A 301 21.09 26.53 8.72
C GLY A 301 21.59 26.36 10.17
N GLY A 302 20.75 25.83 11.08
CA GLY A 302 21.05 25.60 12.49
C GLY A 302 21.53 24.20 12.86
N ASP A 303 21.29 23.16 12.04
CA ASP A 303 21.54 21.76 12.45
C ASP A 303 22.89 21.16 12.02
N LEU A 304 23.72 21.93 11.31
CA LEU A 304 25.12 21.57 11.08
C LEU A 304 25.93 21.88 12.32
N LYS A 305 25.99 20.92 13.25
CA LYS A 305 26.93 20.94 14.38
C LYS A 305 28.35 20.96 13.82
N LYS A 306 28.94 22.16 13.74
CA LYS A 306 30.30 22.43 13.24
C LYS A 306 31.29 21.43 13.83
N ARG A 307 31.76 20.48 13.01
CA ARG A 307 32.97 19.72 13.32
C ARG A 307 34.14 20.64 12.99
N SER A 308 34.67 21.31 14.02
CA SER A 308 35.89 22.12 13.90
C SER A 308 37.04 21.19 13.50
N VAL A 309 37.49 21.33 12.25
CA VAL A 309 38.75 20.74 11.80
C VAL A 309 39.85 21.71 12.22
N THR A 310 40.52 21.40 13.33
CA THR A 310 41.73 22.11 13.75
C THR A 310 42.83 21.82 12.72
N ARG A 311 43.08 22.78 11.82
CA ARG A 311 44.26 22.79 10.95
C ARG A 311 45.50 23.07 11.82
N THR A 312 46.30 22.04 12.08
CA THR A 312 47.68 22.24 12.55
C THR A 312 48.51 22.71 11.36
N THR A 313 48.80 24.01 11.31
CA THR A 313 49.82 24.60 10.45
C THR A 313 51.18 24.09 10.89
N ILE A 314 51.82 23.24 10.09
CA ILE A 314 53.27 23.06 10.13
C ILE A 314 53.83 24.14 9.19
N ILE A 315 54.53 25.09 9.81
CA ILE A 315 55.25 26.17 9.16
C ILE A 315 56.68 25.65 8.97
N ASP A 316 57.15 25.58 7.74
CA ASP A 316 58.57 25.39 7.43
C ASP A 316 59.37 26.59 7.95
N ALA A 317 60.40 26.33 8.75
CA ALA A 317 61.51 27.24 9.02
C ALA A 317 62.71 26.46 9.60
N ALA A 318 63.59 25.98 8.70
CA ALA A 318 65.07 26.08 8.76
C ALA A 318 65.69 25.18 7.68
#